data_AF-A0A403M8N4-F1
#
_entry.id   AF-A0A403M8N4-F1
#
_cell.length_a   1.000
_cell.length_b   1.000
_cell.length_c   1.000
_cell.angle_alpha   90.00
_cell.angle_beta   90.00
_cell.angle_gamma   90.00
#
_symmetry.space_group_name_H-M   'P 1'
#
loop_
_entity.id
_entity.type
_entity.pdbx_description
1 polymer ?
#
loop_
_entity_poly.entity_id
_entity_poly.type
_entity_poly.pdbx_seq_one_letter_code
_entity_poly.pdbx_strand_id
1 'polypeptide(L)'
;MLADIRYWENDATNKHYTIAHFNVWNAEMLMGVIDAAEEAKSPVIISFGTGFVGNTSFEDFSHMMVSMARKATVPVITHWDHGRSMEIIHNAWTHGMNSLMRDASAFDFEENIRLTKEAVDFFHPLGIPVEAELGHVGNETVYEEALAGYHYTDPDQAAEFVERTGCDSLAVAIGNQHGVYTSEPQLNFEVVKRVRDAVSVPL
;
A
#
# COMPACT_ATOMS: atom_id res chain seq x y z
N MET A 1 17.94 1.23 -7.63
CA MET A 1 17.42 1.93 -8.81
C MET A 1 15.99 2.34 -8.50
N LEU A 2 15.66 3.64 -8.46
CA LEU A 2 14.29 4.07 -8.16
C LEU A 2 13.37 3.66 -9.32
N ALA A 3 12.29 2.92 -9.02
CA ALA A 3 11.45 2.25 -10.01
C ALA A 3 9.97 2.67 -9.95
N ASP A 4 9.25 2.53 -11.06
CA ASP A 4 7.80 2.79 -11.16
C ASP A 4 7.01 1.57 -10.67
N ILE A 5 6.20 1.74 -9.63
CA ILE A 5 5.41 0.65 -9.04
C ILE A 5 4.41 0.07 -10.06
N ARG A 6 3.83 0.88 -10.95
CA ARG A 6 2.85 0.40 -11.94
C ARG A 6 3.47 -0.61 -12.89
N TYR A 7 4.72 -0.40 -13.29
CA TYR A 7 5.42 -1.37 -14.13
C TYR A 7 5.60 -2.69 -13.37
N TRP A 8 6.08 -2.61 -12.13
CA TRP A 8 6.45 -3.80 -11.36
C TRP A 8 5.23 -4.59 -10.87
N GLU A 9 4.14 -3.94 -10.49
CA GLU A 9 2.90 -4.62 -10.11
C GLU A 9 2.22 -5.28 -11.31
N ASN A 10 2.29 -4.65 -12.49
CA ASN A 10 1.82 -5.29 -13.73
C ASN A 10 2.72 -6.47 -14.11
N ASP A 11 4.05 -6.36 -13.97
CA ASP A 11 4.97 -7.49 -14.19
C ASP A 11 4.67 -8.64 -13.23
N ALA A 12 4.47 -8.32 -11.96
CA ALA A 12 4.11 -9.25 -10.88
C ALA A 12 2.78 -9.96 -11.16
N THR A 13 1.75 -9.20 -11.55
CA THR A 13 0.44 -9.73 -11.92
C THR A 13 0.54 -10.69 -13.11
N ASN A 14 1.25 -10.28 -14.18
CA ASN A 14 1.37 -11.07 -15.41
C ASN A 14 2.25 -12.33 -15.25
N LYS A 15 3.22 -12.31 -14.34
CA LYS A 15 4.14 -13.43 -14.08
C LYS A 15 3.79 -14.21 -12.82
N HIS A 16 2.68 -13.88 -12.16
CA HIS A 16 2.16 -14.57 -10.97
C HIS A 16 3.14 -14.60 -9.80
N TYR A 17 3.74 -13.47 -9.46
CA TYR A 17 4.51 -13.27 -8.23
C TYR A 17 4.03 -12.02 -7.49
N THR A 18 4.55 -11.78 -6.28
CA THR A 18 4.26 -10.56 -5.49
C THR A 18 5.53 -9.79 -5.19
N ILE A 19 5.43 -8.49 -5.03
CA ILE A 19 6.54 -7.65 -4.59
C ILE A 19 6.45 -7.52 -3.08
N ALA A 20 7.56 -7.79 -2.39
CA ALA A 20 7.57 -7.62 -0.95
C ALA A 20 7.55 -6.13 -0.58
N HIS A 21 6.64 -5.76 0.33
CA HIS A 21 6.52 -4.43 0.91
C HIS A 21 6.96 -4.48 2.37
N PHE A 22 7.92 -3.63 2.73
CA PHE A 22 8.42 -3.52 4.09
C PHE A 22 8.36 -2.09 4.58
N ASN A 23 7.71 -1.88 5.72
CA ASN A 23 7.82 -0.61 6.42
C ASN A 23 9.19 -0.50 7.11
N VAL A 24 9.81 0.68 7.02
CA VAL A 24 11.11 0.98 7.61
C VAL A 24 11.06 2.35 8.30
N TRP A 25 11.68 2.48 9.46
CA TRP A 25 11.68 3.73 10.25
C TRP A 25 13.03 4.06 10.91
N ASN A 26 14.08 3.32 10.57
CA ASN A 26 15.46 3.63 10.94
C ASN A 26 16.43 3.15 9.84
N ALA A 27 17.71 3.50 9.99
CA ALA A 27 18.73 3.18 9.00
C ALA A 27 18.97 1.68 8.88
N GLU A 28 18.98 0.96 10.00
CA GLU A 28 19.27 -0.48 10.06
C GLU A 28 18.22 -1.30 9.32
N MET A 29 16.93 -0.98 9.48
CA MET A 29 15.85 -1.64 8.74
C MET A 29 15.92 -1.32 7.24
N LEU A 30 16.15 -0.06 6.89
CA LEU A 30 16.30 0.35 5.49
C LEU A 30 17.47 -0.37 4.79
N MET A 31 18.63 -0.46 5.45
CA MET A 31 19.79 -1.20 4.96
C MET A 31 19.46 -2.69 4.83
N GLY A 32 18.90 -3.31 5.87
CA GLY A 32 18.61 -4.74 5.86
C GLY A 32 17.62 -5.16 4.76
N VAL A 33 16.58 -4.35 4.52
CA VAL A 33 15.62 -4.62 3.44
C VAL A 33 16.26 -4.51 2.06
N ILE A 34 17.08 -3.48 1.83
CA ILE A 34 17.76 -3.29 0.54
C ILE A 34 18.78 -4.41 0.32
N ASP A 35 19.60 -4.74 1.32
CA ASP A 35 20.59 -5.83 1.24
C ASP A 35 19.90 -7.17 0.91
N ALA A 36 18.81 -7.50 1.60
CA ALA A 36 18.03 -8.71 1.32
C ALA A 36 17.44 -8.72 -0.10
N ALA A 37 16.94 -7.57 -0.58
CA ALA A 37 16.42 -7.45 -1.94
C ALA A 37 17.53 -7.63 -2.99
N GLU A 38 18.73 -7.10 -2.75
CA GLU A 38 19.90 -7.27 -3.62
C GLU A 38 20.40 -8.71 -3.66
N GLU A 39 20.51 -9.37 -2.50
CA GLU A 39 20.88 -10.79 -2.40
C GLU A 39 19.87 -11.68 -3.13
N ALA A 40 18.58 -11.41 -2.96
CA ALA A 40 17.50 -12.13 -3.63
C ALA A 40 17.34 -11.75 -5.11
N LYS A 41 17.97 -10.66 -5.56
CA LYS A 41 17.80 -10.08 -6.91
C LYS A 41 16.33 -9.79 -7.24
N SER A 42 15.59 -9.26 -6.26
CA SER A 42 14.15 -9.01 -6.34
C SER A 42 13.83 -7.52 -6.36
N PRO A 43 12.78 -7.06 -7.07
CA PRO A 43 12.18 -5.76 -6.76
C PRO A 43 11.66 -5.73 -5.32
N VAL A 44 11.64 -4.54 -4.71
CA VAL A 44 11.14 -4.33 -3.35
C VAL A 44 10.45 -2.99 -3.21
N ILE A 45 9.40 -2.94 -2.39
CA ILE A 45 8.77 -1.70 -1.93
C ILE A 45 9.30 -1.42 -0.52
N ILE A 46 9.97 -0.28 -0.34
CA ILE A 46 10.28 0.27 0.99
C ILE A 46 9.27 1.35 1.32
N SER A 47 8.68 1.27 2.50
CA SER A 47 7.55 2.10 2.87
C SER A 47 7.75 2.82 4.20
N PHE A 48 7.13 3.98 4.33
CA PHE A 48 6.89 4.67 5.59
C PHE A 48 5.40 4.96 5.70
N GLY A 49 4.83 4.91 6.89
CA GLY A 49 3.39 5.11 7.08
C GLY A 49 3.05 5.83 8.37
N THR A 50 1.78 6.22 8.49
CA THR A 50 1.26 6.98 9.65
C THR A 50 1.56 6.30 10.99
N GLY A 51 1.65 4.96 11.03
CA GLY A 51 1.99 4.22 12.25
C GLY A 51 3.39 4.48 12.81
N PHE A 52 4.32 5.01 12.00
CA PHE A 52 5.75 5.13 12.35
C PHE A 52 6.22 6.56 12.62
N VAL A 53 5.33 7.56 12.52
CA VAL A 53 5.67 8.98 12.78
C VAL A 53 6.13 9.22 14.23
N GLY A 54 5.83 8.31 15.16
CA GLY A 54 6.33 8.34 16.53
C GLY A 54 7.77 7.81 16.68
N ASN A 55 8.29 7.12 15.67
CA ASN A 55 9.62 6.50 15.71
C ASN A 55 10.71 7.41 15.15
N THR A 56 10.42 8.15 14.08
CA THR A 56 11.36 9.08 13.44
C THR A 56 10.63 10.18 12.67
N SER A 57 11.32 11.29 12.44
CA SER A 57 10.90 12.34 11.51
C SER A 57 10.88 11.78 10.09
N PHE A 58 9.71 11.77 9.46
CA PHE A 58 9.58 11.29 8.10
C PHE A 58 10.33 12.20 7.12
N GLU A 59 10.21 13.52 7.31
CA GLU A 59 10.80 14.53 6.44
C GLU A 59 12.32 14.35 6.36
N ASP A 60 12.98 14.08 7.49
CA ASP A 60 14.42 13.81 7.53
C ASP A 60 14.77 12.41 7.00
N PHE A 61 13.97 11.40 7.36
CA PHE A 61 14.25 10.00 7.01
C PHE A 61 14.03 9.69 5.52
N SER A 62 13.04 10.34 4.90
CA SER A 62 12.67 10.20 3.49
C SER A 62 13.87 10.40 2.54
N HIS A 63 14.72 11.38 2.84
CA HIS A 63 15.92 11.67 2.05
C HIS A 63 16.89 10.50 2.03
N MET A 64 17.01 9.77 3.15
CA MET A 64 17.83 8.57 3.21
C MET A 64 17.19 7.42 2.42
N MET A 65 15.88 7.20 2.56
CA MET A 65 15.13 6.21 1.78
C MET A 65 15.34 6.41 0.28
N VAL A 66 15.09 7.62 -0.23
CA VAL A 66 15.20 7.94 -1.67
C VAL A 66 16.66 7.84 -2.14
N SER A 67 17.63 8.30 -1.33
CA SER A 67 19.05 8.21 -1.67
C SER A 67 19.52 6.77 -1.81
N MET A 68 19.12 5.88 -0.89
CA MET A 68 19.49 4.46 -0.92
C MET A 68 18.74 3.72 -2.03
N ALA A 69 17.44 3.97 -2.20
CA ALA A 69 16.66 3.41 -3.31
C ALA A 69 17.28 3.73 -4.67
N ARG A 70 17.80 4.94 -4.88
CA ARG A 70 18.50 5.32 -6.13
C ARG A 70 19.80 4.54 -6.34
N LYS A 71 20.56 4.26 -5.28
CA LYS A 71 21.87 3.58 -5.33
C LYS A 71 21.78 2.06 -5.42
N ALA A 72 20.66 1.47 -4.99
CA ALA A 72 20.47 0.03 -5.04
C ALA A 72 20.68 -0.54 -6.45
N THR A 73 21.16 -1.77 -6.53
CA THR A 73 21.39 -2.51 -7.78
C THR A 73 20.14 -3.20 -8.30
N VAL A 74 19.11 -3.32 -7.46
CA VAL A 74 17.77 -3.82 -7.79
C VAL A 74 16.74 -2.68 -7.89
N PRO A 75 15.55 -2.93 -8.48
CA PRO A 75 14.44 -1.97 -8.49
C PRO A 75 13.89 -1.76 -7.08
N VAL A 76 13.81 -0.50 -6.66
CA VAL A 76 13.27 -0.10 -5.36
C VAL A 76 12.20 0.96 -5.57
N ILE A 77 11.02 0.74 -4.98
CA ILE A 77 9.92 1.70 -4.91
C ILE A 77 9.90 2.33 -3.51
N THR A 78 9.65 3.63 -3.43
CA THR A 78 9.45 4.36 -2.17
C THR A 78 7.97 4.72 -2.03
N HIS A 79 7.31 4.12 -1.03
CA HIS A 79 5.86 4.20 -0.87
C HIS A 79 5.46 4.88 0.45
N TRP A 80 4.34 5.62 0.43
CA TRP A 80 3.68 6.07 1.65
C TRP A 80 2.48 5.20 2.00
N ASP A 81 2.54 4.54 3.15
CA ASP A 81 1.54 3.57 3.62
C ASP A 81 0.49 4.20 4.55
N HIS A 82 -0.77 3.84 4.32
CA HIS A 82 -1.97 4.34 4.99
C HIS A 82 -2.05 5.88 5.11
N GLY A 83 -1.98 6.60 3.99
CA GLY A 83 -2.16 8.05 3.95
C GLY A 83 -3.59 8.48 4.28
N ARG A 84 -3.83 8.96 5.51
CA ARG A 84 -5.16 9.30 6.05
C ARG A 84 -5.73 10.65 5.62
N SER A 85 -4.95 11.51 4.97
CA SER A 85 -5.41 12.79 4.43
C SER A 85 -4.60 13.22 3.21
N MET A 86 -5.15 14.15 2.42
CA MET A 86 -4.46 14.75 1.27
C MET A 86 -3.16 15.46 1.70
N GLU A 87 -3.15 16.09 2.88
CA GLU A 87 -1.97 16.74 3.45
C GLU A 87 -0.82 15.73 3.68
N ILE A 88 -1.13 14.56 4.24
CA ILE A 88 -0.14 13.52 4.51
C ILE A 88 0.49 13.00 3.22
N ILE A 89 -0.33 12.63 2.22
CA ILE A 89 0.19 12.06 0.97
C ILE A 89 0.89 13.12 0.10
N HIS A 90 0.46 14.39 0.19
CA HIS A 90 1.18 15.51 -0.42
C HIS A 90 2.55 15.69 0.23
N ASN A 91 2.63 15.65 1.57
CA ASN A 91 3.90 15.72 2.28
C ASN A 91 4.83 14.55 1.90
N ALA A 92 4.31 13.34 1.77
CA ALA A 92 5.07 12.19 1.31
C ALA A 92 5.68 12.40 -0.08
N TRP A 93 4.86 12.87 -1.03
CA TRP A 93 5.31 13.17 -2.39
C TRP A 93 6.35 14.29 -2.44
N THR A 94 6.16 15.40 -1.72
CA THR A 94 7.12 16.52 -1.71
C THR A 94 8.47 16.12 -1.12
N HIS A 95 8.50 15.08 -0.28
CA HIS A 95 9.70 14.49 0.29
C HIS A 95 10.23 13.28 -0.50
N GLY A 96 9.73 13.08 -1.72
CA GLY A 96 10.35 12.19 -2.71
C GLY A 96 9.83 10.76 -2.73
N MET A 97 8.73 10.45 -2.04
CA MET A 97 7.99 9.21 -2.29
C MET A 97 7.48 9.19 -3.72
N ASN A 98 7.59 8.03 -4.38
CA ASN A 98 7.19 7.86 -5.77
C ASN A 98 5.99 6.93 -5.96
N SER A 99 5.36 6.51 -4.86
CA SER A 99 4.09 5.81 -4.79
C SER A 99 3.40 6.20 -3.48
N LEU A 100 2.08 6.28 -3.47
CA LEU A 100 1.30 6.74 -2.32
C LEU A 100 0.08 5.83 -2.12
N MET A 101 -0.30 5.58 -0.88
CA MET A 101 -1.61 5.02 -0.55
C MET A 101 -2.52 6.11 0.01
N ARG A 102 -3.73 6.25 -0.57
CA ARG A 102 -4.83 7.00 0.05
C ARG A 102 -5.73 6.02 0.78
N ASP A 103 -5.58 5.96 2.10
CA ASP A 103 -6.47 5.16 2.94
C ASP A 103 -7.64 6.02 3.48
N ALA A 104 -8.79 5.86 2.84
CA ALA A 104 -10.07 6.37 3.28
C ALA A 104 -11.06 5.24 3.64
N SER A 105 -10.57 4.04 4.00
CA SER A 105 -11.41 2.87 4.28
C SER A 105 -12.29 3.00 5.51
N ALA A 106 -11.97 3.93 6.41
CA ALA A 106 -12.77 4.26 7.58
C ALA A 106 -14.04 5.10 7.24
N PHE A 107 -14.14 5.63 6.03
CA PHE A 107 -15.31 6.38 5.56
C PHE A 107 -16.31 5.45 4.87
N ASP A 108 -17.55 5.92 4.69
CA ASP A 108 -18.52 5.19 3.86
C ASP A 108 -18.05 5.10 2.40
N PHE A 109 -18.68 4.21 1.64
CA PHE A 109 -18.27 3.88 0.27
C PHE A 109 -18.19 5.11 -0.66
N GLU A 110 -19.19 6.00 -0.59
CA GLU A 110 -19.25 7.19 -1.45
C GLU A 110 -18.19 8.21 -1.08
N GLU A 111 -17.96 8.42 0.22
CA GLU A 111 -16.93 9.33 0.70
C GLU A 111 -15.51 8.78 0.45
N ASN A 112 -15.32 7.46 0.57
CA ASN A 112 -14.06 6.81 0.20
C ASN A 112 -13.77 6.99 -1.31
N ILE A 113 -14.75 6.77 -2.18
CA ILE A 113 -14.61 7.06 -3.62
C ILE A 113 -14.23 8.53 -3.85
N ARG A 114 -14.93 9.46 -3.21
CA ARG A 114 -14.69 10.90 -3.39
C ARG A 114 -13.26 11.28 -2.99
N LEU A 115 -12.81 10.85 -1.80
CA LEU A 115 -11.49 11.15 -1.25
C LEU A 115 -10.35 10.47 -2.02
N THR A 116 -10.57 9.24 -2.47
CA THR A 116 -9.58 8.49 -3.26
C THR A 116 -9.46 9.08 -4.66
N LYS A 117 -10.59 9.40 -5.30
CA LYS A 117 -10.60 10.10 -6.59
C LYS A 117 -9.91 11.46 -6.53
N GLU A 118 -10.12 12.22 -5.46
CA GLU A 118 -9.43 13.51 -5.24
C GLU A 118 -7.90 13.35 -5.25
N ALA A 119 -7.38 12.31 -4.58
CA ALA A 119 -5.96 11.99 -4.60
C ALA A 119 -5.48 11.57 -6.00
N VAL A 120 -6.19 10.64 -6.65
CA VAL A 120 -5.91 10.18 -8.01
C VAL A 120 -5.85 11.35 -9.00
N ASP A 121 -6.88 12.19 -9.03
CA ASP A 121 -6.98 13.33 -9.96
C ASP A 121 -5.83 14.34 -9.76
N PHE A 122 -5.30 14.46 -8.54
CA PHE A 122 -4.16 15.33 -8.22
C PHE A 122 -2.81 14.70 -8.60
N PHE A 123 -2.58 13.43 -8.26
CA PHE A 123 -1.27 12.79 -8.37
C PHE A 123 -1.00 12.17 -9.74
N HIS A 124 -2.03 11.74 -10.47
CA HIS A 124 -1.85 11.12 -11.78
C HIS A 124 -1.20 12.06 -12.83
N PRO A 125 -1.60 13.35 -12.93
CA PRO A 125 -0.92 14.31 -13.81
C PRO A 125 0.57 14.53 -13.47
N LEU A 126 0.96 14.24 -12.23
CA LEU A 126 2.34 14.31 -11.74
C LEU A 126 3.11 13.00 -11.95
N GLY A 127 2.46 11.98 -12.52
CA GLY A 127 3.03 10.66 -12.74
C GLY A 127 3.18 9.82 -11.48
N ILE A 128 2.46 10.16 -10.40
CA ILE A 128 2.52 9.45 -9.13
C ILE A 128 1.30 8.51 -9.01
N PRO A 129 1.54 7.20 -8.87
CA PRO A 129 0.48 6.21 -8.69
C PRO A 129 -0.09 6.23 -7.28
N VAL A 130 -1.39 5.92 -7.18
CA VAL A 130 -2.16 5.91 -5.93
C VAL A 130 -2.76 4.52 -5.68
N GLU A 131 -2.31 3.88 -4.61
CA GLU A 131 -2.97 2.72 -4.01
C GLU A 131 -4.17 3.17 -3.17
N ALA A 132 -5.23 2.38 -3.15
CA ALA A 132 -6.41 2.62 -2.32
C ALA A 132 -6.79 1.38 -1.51
N GLU A 133 -7.63 1.56 -0.49
CA GLU A 133 -8.15 0.45 0.32
C GLU A 133 -9.68 0.43 0.28
N LEU A 134 -10.24 -0.76 0.02
CA LEU A 134 -11.67 -1.01 0.12
C LEU A 134 -11.96 -2.20 1.04
N GLY A 135 -12.84 -1.99 2.01
CA GLY A 135 -12.92 -2.83 3.21
C GLY A 135 -11.96 -2.31 4.28
N HIS A 136 -12.07 -2.79 5.51
CA HIS A 136 -11.22 -2.32 6.61
C HIS A 136 -10.30 -3.44 7.09
N VAL A 137 -8.99 -3.29 6.89
CA VAL A 137 -8.01 -4.18 7.52
C VAL A 137 -7.95 -3.86 9.01
N GLY A 138 -8.14 -4.87 9.86
CA GLY A 138 -8.20 -4.65 11.31
C GLY A 138 -6.86 -4.18 11.89
N ASN A 139 -6.91 -3.30 12.90
CA ASN A 139 -5.74 -2.87 13.69
C ASN A 139 -5.45 -3.85 14.85
N GLU A 140 -4.33 -3.67 15.56
CA GLU A 140 -3.93 -4.47 16.73
C GLU A 140 -5.00 -4.45 17.85
N THR A 141 -5.90 -5.42 17.81
CA THR A 141 -6.95 -5.71 18.81
C THR A 141 -7.08 -7.23 18.97
N VAL A 142 -7.93 -7.69 19.90
CA VAL A 142 -8.28 -9.12 19.99
C VAL A 142 -8.87 -9.55 18.65
N TYR A 143 -8.24 -10.52 17.97
CA TYR A 143 -8.58 -10.87 16.58
C TYR A 143 -10.04 -11.33 16.42
N GLU A 144 -10.57 -12.07 17.40
CA GLU A 144 -11.97 -12.50 17.40
C GLU A 144 -12.95 -11.32 17.50
N GLU A 145 -12.61 -10.26 18.23
CA GLU A 145 -13.42 -9.04 18.32
C GLU A 145 -13.33 -8.22 17.03
N ALA A 146 -12.14 -8.18 16.40
CA ALA A 146 -11.96 -7.56 15.09
C ALA A 146 -12.80 -8.28 14.02
N LEU A 147 -12.81 -9.62 14.03
CA LEU A 147 -13.59 -10.44 13.10
C LEU A 147 -15.10 -10.24 13.24
N ALA A 148 -15.61 -9.98 14.44
CA ALA A 148 -17.05 -9.81 14.68
C ALA A 148 -17.65 -8.59 13.96
N GLY A 149 -16.85 -7.57 13.69
CA GLY A 149 -17.21 -6.39 12.89
C GLY A 149 -16.57 -6.35 11.50
N TYR A 150 -15.90 -7.42 11.09
CA TYR A 150 -15.12 -7.44 9.85
C TYR A 150 -16.02 -7.64 8.64
N HIS A 151 -15.87 -6.77 7.65
CA HIS A 151 -16.53 -6.89 6.37
C HIS A 151 -15.48 -7.22 5.31
N TYR A 152 -15.58 -8.41 4.73
CA TYR A 152 -14.81 -8.74 3.54
C TYR A 152 -15.12 -7.76 2.42
N THR A 153 -14.11 -7.46 1.60
CA THR A 153 -14.32 -6.65 0.40
C THR A 153 -15.34 -7.32 -0.52
N ASP A 154 -16.38 -6.58 -0.89
CA ASP A 154 -17.35 -7.04 -1.88
C ASP A 154 -16.77 -6.87 -3.29
N PRO A 155 -16.72 -7.93 -4.14
CA PRO A 155 -16.17 -7.85 -5.49
C PRO A 155 -16.87 -6.85 -6.42
N ASP A 156 -18.20 -6.70 -6.31
CA ASP A 156 -18.96 -5.78 -7.14
C ASP A 156 -18.67 -4.33 -6.72
N GLN A 157 -18.55 -4.08 -5.41
CA GLN A 157 -18.10 -2.79 -4.91
C GLN A 157 -16.65 -2.49 -5.28
N ALA A 158 -15.76 -3.48 -5.30
CA ALA A 158 -14.38 -3.30 -5.73
C ALA A 158 -14.29 -2.89 -7.20
N ALA A 159 -15.07 -3.52 -8.08
CA ALA A 159 -15.17 -3.14 -9.49
C ALA A 159 -15.64 -1.69 -9.66
N GLU A 160 -16.74 -1.32 -8.99
CA GLU A 160 -17.26 0.06 -9.02
C GLU A 160 -16.25 1.06 -8.45
N PHE A 161 -15.59 0.71 -7.34
CA PHE A 161 -14.62 1.57 -6.68
C PHE A 161 -13.43 1.86 -7.59
N VAL A 162 -12.85 0.84 -8.22
CA VAL A 162 -11.73 1.00 -9.17
C VAL A 162 -12.15 1.81 -10.38
N GLU A 163 -13.33 1.56 -10.95
CA GLU A 163 -13.85 2.33 -12.08
C GLU A 163 -14.02 3.82 -11.75
N ARG A 164 -14.61 4.12 -10.57
CA ARG A 164 -14.95 5.49 -10.18
C ARG A 164 -13.76 6.28 -9.65
N THR A 165 -12.80 5.62 -9.00
CA THR A 165 -11.61 6.29 -8.45
C THR A 165 -10.47 6.37 -9.45
N GLY A 166 -10.28 5.31 -10.26
CA GLY A 166 -9.14 5.17 -11.14
C GLY A 166 -7.82 4.89 -10.41
N CYS A 167 -7.84 4.34 -9.19
CA CYS A 167 -6.62 3.98 -8.45
C CYS A 167 -5.75 2.96 -9.23
N ASP A 168 -4.45 2.90 -8.93
CA ASP A 168 -3.49 2.04 -9.64
C ASP A 168 -3.40 0.63 -9.07
N SER A 169 -3.71 0.47 -7.78
CA SER A 169 -3.77 -0.80 -7.06
C SER A 169 -4.81 -0.71 -5.93
N LEU A 170 -5.28 -1.87 -5.45
CA LEU A 170 -6.36 -1.95 -4.46
C LEU A 170 -6.04 -2.96 -3.35
N ALA A 171 -5.82 -2.45 -2.14
CA ALA A 171 -5.80 -3.26 -0.92
C ALA A 171 -7.21 -3.75 -0.56
N VAL A 172 -7.31 -5.05 -0.24
CA VAL A 172 -8.58 -5.73 0.03
C VAL A 172 -8.59 -6.40 1.41
N ALA A 173 -9.75 -6.35 2.06
CA ALA A 173 -10.01 -6.96 3.35
C ALA A 173 -10.47 -8.42 3.16
N ILE A 174 -9.60 -9.38 3.54
CA ILE A 174 -9.84 -10.83 3.35
C ILE A 174 -9.85 -11.60 4.68
N GLY A 175 -9.91 -10.91 5.81
CA GLY A 175 -9.79 -11.47 7.16
C GLY A 175 -8.41 -11.26 7.78
N ASN A 176 -7.53 -10.51 7.11
CA ASN A 176 -6.23 -10.11 7.61
C ASN A 176 -6.34 -8.94 8.60
N GLN A 177 -5.34 -8.86 9.49
CA GLN A 177 -5.15 -7.85 10.53
C GLN A 177 -3.68 -7.40 10.53
N HIS A 178 -3.43 -6.16 10.94
CA HIS A 178 -2.10 -5.68 11.28
C HIS A 178 -1.63 -6.24 12.64
N GLY A 179 -0.32 -6.44 12.75
CA GLY A 179 0.33 -6.87 13.99
C GLY A 179 0.21 -8.37 14.27
N VAL A 180 0.21 -8.73 15.56
CA VAL A 180 0.25 -10.12 16.00
C VAL A 180 -1.15 -10.70 16.11
N TYR A 181 -1.43 -11.73 15.33
CA TYR A 181 -2.67 -12.49 15.46
C TYR A 181 -2.70 -13.23 16.81
N THR A 182 -3.73 -13.00 17.61
CA THR A 182 -3.93 -13.70 18.89
C THR A 182 -4.50 -15.11 18.74
N SER A 183 -4.89 -15.50 17.52
CA SER A 183 -5.39 -16.83 17.14
C SER A 183 -5.11 -17.09 15.65
N GLU A 184 -5.45 -18.28 15.14
CA GLU A 184 -5.19 -18.62 13.74
C GLU A 184 -6.02 -17.73 12.78
N PRO A 185 -5.38 -17.04 11.80
CA PRO A 185 -6.08 -16.15 10.90
C PRO A 185 -7.06 -16.90 9.98
N GLN A 186 -8.28 -16.38 9.89
CA GLN A 186 -9.33 -16.91 9.02
C GLN A 186 -9.39 -16.12 7.71
N LEU A 187 -8.43 -16.40 6.82
CA LEU A 187 -8.34 -15.74 5.52
C LEU A 187 -9.32 -16.35 4.51
N ASN A 188 -10.06 -15.48 3.83
CA ASN A 188 -11.01 -15.86 2.79
C ASN A 188 -10.40 -15.66 1.40
N PHE A 189 -9.68 -16.67 0.91
CA PHE A 189 -9.05 -16.63 -0.42
C PHE A 189 -10.06 -16.56 -1.58
N GLU A 190 -11.31 -16.96 -1.38
CA GLU A 190 -12.34 -16.82 -2.41
C GLU A 190 -12.68 -15.34 -2.65
N VAL A 191 -12.57 -14.49 -1.63
CA VAL A 191 -12.71 -13.03 -1.80
C VAL A 191 -11.59 -12.50 -2.72
N VAL A 192 -10.33 -12.86 -2.47
CA VAL A 192 -9.21 -12.47 -3.33
C VAL A 192 -9.47 -12.86 -4.79
N LYS A 193 -9.89 -14.11 -5.02
CA LYS A 193 -10.15 -14.62 -6.37
C LYS A 193 -11.27 -13.84 -7.05
N ARG A 194 -12.40 -13.64 -6.37
CA ARG A 194 -13.55 -12.94 -6.94
C ARG A 194 -13.26 -11.46 -7.19
N VAL A 195 -12.54 -10.79 -6.29
CA VAL A 195 -12.13 -9.39 -6.51
C VAL A 195 -11.14 -9.32 -7.66
N ARG A 196 -10.17 -10.24 -7.74
CA ARG A 196 -9.19 -10.29 -8.83
C ARG A 196 -9.85 -10.43 -10.20
N ASP A 197 -10.91 -11.24 -10.30
CA ASP A 197 -11.71 -11.41 -11.51
C ASP A 197 -12.56 -10.17 -11.85
N ALA A 198 -12.90 -9.36 -10.83
CA ALA A 198 -13.78 -8.19 -10.96
C ALA A 198 -13.01 -6.88 -11.28
N VAL A 199 -11.75 -6.74 -10.86
CA VAL A 199 -10.96 -5.53 -11.08
C VAL A 199 -9.82 -5.72 -12.08
N SER A 200 -9.40 -4.64 -12.74
CA SER A 200 -8.27 -4.66 -13.68
C SER A 200 -6.92 -4.27 -13.07
N VAL A 201 -6.91 -3.74 -11.84
CA VAL A 201 -5.73 -3.21 -11.16
C VAL A 201 -5.11 -4.25 -10.23
N PRO A 202 -3.78 -4.28 -10.01
CA PRO A 202 -3.13 -5.10 -8.99
C PRO A 202 -3.84 -5.08 -7.62
N LEU A 203 -3.81 -6.22 -6.93
CA LEU A 203 -4.32 -6.41 -5.55
C LEU A 203 -3.16 -6.63 -4.60
#